data_AF-A0A378FNB5-F1
#
_entry.id   AF-A0A378FNB5-F1
#
_cell.length_a   1.000
_cell.length_b   1.000
_cell.length_c   1.000
_cell.angle_alpha   90.00
_cell.angle_beta   90.00
_cell.angle_gamma   90.00
#
_symmetry.space_group_name_H-M   'P 1'
#
loop_
_entity.id
_entity.type
_entity.pdbx_description
1 polymer ?
#
loop_
_entity_poly.entity_id
_entity_poly.type
_entity_poly.pdbx_seq_one_letter_code
_entity_poly.pdbx_strand_id
1 'polypeptide(L)'
;MALAPGNLWSESGRGTNAIGTALAIDDGCEIDGRQHFLTRNQNLYCAAMPLQRPDGSIAGVLDISGPANFPHQHTFGWVKAGGKAN
;
A
#
# COMPACT_ATOMS: atom_id res chain seq x y z
N MET A 1 -7.77 -12.71 -8.57
CA MET A 1 -6.97 -11.52 -8.22
C MET A 1 -7.41 -11.04 -6.84
N ALA A 2 -6.49 -10.69 -5.94
CA ALA A 2 -6.80 -10.39 -4.54
C ALA A 2 -7.22 -8.92 -4.29
N LEU A 3 -7.05 -8.04 -5.28
CA LEU A 3 -7.46 -6.64 -5.24
C LEU A 3 -8.88 -6.54 -5.80
N ALA A 4 -9.85 -6.48 -4.90
CA ALA A 4 -11.25 -6.31 -5.21
C ALA A 4 -11.91 -5.49 -4.11
N PRO A 5 -12.94 -4.69 -4.43
CA PRO A 5 -13.73 -3.99 -3.42
C PRO A 5 -14.26 -4.95 -2.35
N GLY A 6 -14.30 -4.50 -1.10
CA GLY A 6 -14.79 -5.29 0.04
C GLY A 6 -13.75 -6.21 0.69
N ASN A 7 -12.54 -6.32 0.14
CA ASN A 7 -11.48 -7.10 0.77
C ASN A 7 -10.85 -6.36 1.96
N LEU A 8 -10.69 -7.07 3.08
CA LEU A 8 -9.97 -6.59 4.25
C LEU A 8 -8.46 -6.58 3.99
N TRP A 9 -7.81 -5.44 4.21
CA TRP A 9 -6.35 -5.26 4.04
C TRP A 9 -5.64 -4.76 5.29
N SER A 10 -6.32 -4.73 6.45
CA SER A 10 -5.65 -4.41 7.71
C SER A 10 -4.47 -5.37 7.94
N GLU A 11 -3.37 -4.85 8.48
CA GLU A 11 -2.20 -5.67 8.79
C GLU A 11 -2.56 -6.79 9.79
N SER A 12 -3.46 -6.51 10.74
CA SER A 12 -3.99 -7.52 11.67
C SER A 12 -4.80 -8.64 10.99
N GLY A 13 -5.42 -8.37 9.83
CA GLY A 13 -6.29 -9.32 9.13
C GLY A 13 -5.60 -10.08 8.00
N ARG A 14 -4.58 -9.48 7.36
CA ARG A 14 -3.85 -10.07 6.22
C ARG A 14 -2.34 -10.17 6.41
N GLY A 15 -1.82 -9.79 7.56
CA GLY A 15 -0.37 -9.62 7.77
C GLY A 15 0.19 -8.49 6.92
N THR A 16 1.52 -8.39 6.87
CA THR A 16 2.26 -7.36 6.14
C THR A 16 1.79 -7.26 4.68
N ASN A 17 1.34 -6.05 4.33
CA ASN A 17 0.91 -5.63 3.00
C ASN A 17 0.94 -4.10 2.95
N ALA A 18 1.17 -3.49 1.77
CA ALA A 18 1.42 -2.05 1.72
C ALA A 18 0.27 -1.19 2.28
N ILE A 19 -1.00 -1.57 2.03
CA ILE A 19 -2.17 -0.83 2.53
C ILE A 19 -2.23 -0.84 4.06
N GLY A 20 -2.17 -2.04 4.65
CA GLY A 20 -2.25 -2.21 6.10
C GLY A 20 -1.04 -1.63 6.83
N THR A 21 0.16 -1.81 6.28
CA THR A 21 1.41 -1.31 6.87
C THR A 21 1.48 0.21 6.80
N ALA A 22 1.06 0.83 5.69
CA ALA A 22 0.99 2.30 5.59
C ALA A 22 0.04 2.91 6.64
N LEU A 23 -1.10 2.28 6.90
CA LEU A 23 -2.01 2.69 7.98
C LEU A 23 -1.38 2.53 9.37
N ALA A 24 -0.59 1.48 9.59
CA ALA A 24 0.00 1.19 10.89
C ALA A 24 1.14 2.15 11.25
N ILE A 25 1.90 2.62 10.26
CA ILE A 25 3.06 3.50 10.45
C ILE A 25 2.75 4.99 10.23
N ASP A 26 1.55 5.32 9.73
CA ASP A 26 1.15 6.69 9.33
C ASP A 26 2.15 7.35 8.36
N ASP A 27 2.71 6.55 7.45
CA ASP A 27 3.66 6.97 6.41
C ASP A 27 3.57 6.02 5.21
N GLY A 28 4.15 6.41 4.09
CA GLY A 28 4.19 5.59 2.89
C GLY A 28 5.20 4.46 2.98
N CYS A 29 4.92 3.36 2.28
CA CYS A 29 5.82 2.22 2.17
C CYS A 29 5.73 1.52 0.81
N GLU A 30 6.76 0.74 0.52
CA GLU A 30 6.79 -0.24 -0.56
C GLU A 30 6.92 -1.64 0.03
N ILE A 31 6.13 -2.59 -0.48
CA ILE A 31 6.18 -4.01 -0.11
C ILE A 31 6.33 -4.82 -1.40
N ASP A 32 7.46 -5.48 -1.54
CA ASP A 32 7.84 -6.27 -2.72
C ASP A 32 7.80 -7.77 -2.42
N GLY A 33 7.00 -8.48 -3.21
CA GLY A 33 6.97 -9.92 -3.30
C GLY A 33 6.94 -10.59 -1.94
N ARG A 34 8.06 -11.22 -1.54
CA ARG A 34 8.22 -11.98 -0.29
C ARG A 34 8.10 -11.16 0.99
N GLN A 35 8.11 -9.84 0.92
CA GLN A 35 7.79 -8.96 2.06
C GLN A 35 6.30 -9.05 2.43
N HIS A 36 5.43 -9.48 1.51
CA HIS A 36 4.06 -9.83 1.86
C HIS A 36 4.02 -11.06 2.76
N PHE A 37 3.28 -10.94 3.86
CA PHE A 37 3.07 -12.06 4.79
C PHE A 37 2.36 -13.23 4.11
N LEU A 38 1.30 -12.95 3.35
CA LEU A 38 0.53 -13.97 2.65
C LEU A 38 1.20 -14.38 1.34
N THR A 39 1.49 -15.67 1.18
CA THR A 39 2.10 -16.25 -0.04
C THR A 39 1.34 -15.90 -1.32
N ARG A 40 0.01 -15.85 -1.26
CA ARG A 40 -0.85 -15.49 -2.41
C ARG A 40 -0.63 -14.07 -2.95
N ASN A 41 -0.01 -13.18 -2.16
CA ASN A 41 0.31 -11.81 -2.54
C ASN A 41 1.78 -11.66 -2.95
N GLN A 42 2.61 -12.70 -2.84
CA GLN A 42 4.06 -12.59 -3.11
C GLN A 42 4.41 -12.42 -4.59
N ASN A 43 3.42 -12.44 -5.49
CA ASN A 43 3.60 -12.06 -6.90
C ASN A 43 3.36 -10.56 -7.12
N LEU A 44 3.10 -9.79 -6.06
CA LEU A 44 2.81 -8.36 -6.14
C LEU A 44 3.96 -7.54 -5.58
N TYR A 45 4.23 -6.44 -6.26
CA TYR A 45 4.80 -5.24 -5.69
C TYR A 45 3.66 -4.28 -5.38
N CYS A 46 3.72 -3.61 -4.22
CA CYS A 46 2.74 -2.64 -3.78
C CYS A 46 3.44 -1.39 -3.23
N ALA A 47 2.99 -0.21 -3.65
CA ALA A 47 3.41 1.07 -3.10
C ALA A 47 2.19 1.79 -2.55
N ALA A 48 2.24 2.21 -1.29
CA ALA A 48 1.12 2.81 -0.60
C ALA A 48 1.49 4.12 0.09
N MET A 49 0.54 5.05 0.16
CA MET A 49 0.64 6.32 0.88
C MET A 49 -0.69 6.66 1.56
N PRO A 50 -0.70 7.00 2.87
CA PRO A 50 -1.89 7.51 3.53
C PRO A 50 -2.37 8.81 2.90
N LEU A 51 -3.70 8.96 2.81
CA LEU A 51 -4.36 10.22 2.46
C LEU A 51 -4.78 10.90 3.76
N GLN A 52 -4.30 12.12 4.01
CA GLN A 52 -4.63 12.86 5.22
C GLN A 52 -5.80 13.82 4.99
N ARG A 53 -6.65 13.98 6.00
CA ARG A 53 -7.60 15.09 6.11
C ARG A 53 -6.88 16.36 6.59
N PRO A 54 -7.49 17.55 6.42
CA PRO A 54 -6.93 18.79 6.94
C PRO A 54 -6.69 18.81 8.47
N ASP A 55 -7.39 17.96 9.23
CA ASP A 55 -7.23 17.82 10.68
C ASP A 55 -6.09 16.86 11.09
N GLY A 56 -5.35 16.31 10.11
CA GLY A 56 -4.27 15.34 10.34
C GLY A 56 -4.74 13.90 10.57
N SER A 57 -6.04 13.61 10.43
CA SER A 57 -6.55 12.23 10.49
C SER A 57 -6.48 11.53 9.13
N ILE A 58 -6.24 10.22 9.14
CA ILE A 58 -6.19 9.42 7.90
C ILE A 58 -7.60 9.29 7.30
N ALA A 59 -7.75 9.72 6.04
CA ALA A 59 -8.93 9.53 5.21
C ALA A 59 -8.97 8.15 4.53
N GLY A 60 -7.80 7.59 4.22
CA GLY A 60 -7.64 6.31 3.53
C GLY A 60 -6.21 6.11 3.06
N VAL A 61 -6.00 5.20 2.11
CA VAL A 61 -4.69 4.91 1.50
C VAL A 61 -4.82 4.90 -0.01
N LEU A 62 -3.87 5.53 -0.70
CA LEU A 62 -3.65 5.34 -2.13
C LEU A 62 -2.59 4.25 -2.31
N ASP A 63 -2.96 3.17 -2.99
CA ASP A 63 -2.07 2.03 -3.31
C ASP A 63 -1.99 1.83 -4.83
N ILE A 64 -0.80 1.56 -5.33
CA ILE A 64 -0.58 1.02 -6.67
C ILE A 64 0.09 -0.34 -6.52
N SER A 65 -0.57 -1.35 -7.06
CA SER A 65 -0.10 -2.73 -7.09
C SER A 65 0.22 -3.16 -8.52
N GLY A 66 1.33 -3.86 -8.69
CA GLY A 66 1.75 -4.45 -9.97
C GLY A 66 2.47 -5.78 -9.75
N PRO A 67 2.84 -6.50 -10.83
CA PRO A 67 3.56 -7.75 -10.65
C PRO A 67 4.98 -7.48 -10.14
N ALA A 68 5.44 -8.27 -9.17
CA ALA A 68 6.74 -8.09 -8.48
C ALA A 68 7.95 -8.25 -9.41
N ASN A 69 7.81 -8.95 -10.53
CA ASN A 69 8.89 -9.21 -11.48
C ASN A 69 9.09 -8.09 -12.52
N PHE A 70 8.43 -6.95 -12.38
CA PHE A 70 8.63 -5.76 -13.20
C PHE A 70 9.27 -4.62 -12.40
N PRO A 71 10.05 -3.74 -13.04
CA PRO A 71 10.59 -2.55 -12.38
C PRO A 71 9.50 -1.52 -12.07
N HIS A 72 9.56 -0.93 -10.88
CA HIS A 72 8.58 0.06 -10.36
C HIS A 72 9.23 1.40 -9.96
N GLN A 73 10.24 1.84 -10.72
CA GLN A 73 11.10 2.99 -10.37
C GLN A 73 10.36 4.30 -10.02
N HIS A 74 9.15 4.50 -10.56
CA HIS A 74 8.38 5.73 -10.36
C HIS A 74 7.14 5.56 -9.49
N THR A 75 6.76 4.31 -9.19
CA THR A 75 5.46 4.02 -8.59
C THR A 75 5.32 4.65 -7.21
N PHE A 76 6.36 4.55 -6.36
CA PHE A 76 6.35 5.20 -5.05
C PHE A 76 6.27 6.74 -5.15
N GLY A 77 6.96 7.32 -6.13
CA GLY A 77 6.89 8.75 -6.41
C GLY A 77 5.49 9.23 -6.78
N TRP A 78 4.75 8.44 -7.56
CA TRP A 78 3.37 8.74 -7.93
C TRP A 78 2.40 8.69 -6.76
N VAL A 79 2.46 7.63 -5.92
CA VAL A 79 1.57 7.56 -4.73
C VAL A 79 1.90 8.65 -3.72
N LYS A 80 3.17 9.01 -3.56
CA LYS A 80 3.60 10.12 -2.71
C LYS A 80 3.08 11.47 -3.19
N ALA A 81 3.11 11.71 -4.50
CA ALA A 81 2.56 12.93 -5.09
C ALA A 81 1.03 13.00 -4.96
N GLY A 82 0.33 11.85 -5.01
CA GLY A 82 -1.12 11.77 -4.80
C GLY A 82 -1.57 11.84 -3.34
N GLY A 83 -0.71 11.45 -2.39
CA GLY A 83 -1.07 11.37 -0.97
C GLY A 83 -0.77 12.61 -0.12
N LYS A 84 0.18 13.46 -0.54
CA LYS A 84 0.43 14.74 0.14
C LYS A 84 -0.54 15.81 -0.33
N ALA A 85 -1.62 15.99 0.42
CA ALA A 85 -2.29 17.29 0.48
C ALA A 85 -1.46 18.19 1.40
N ASN A 86 -0.63 19.05 0.79
CA ASN A 86 -0.13 20.27 1.43
C ASN A 86 -0.97 21.44 0.91
#